data_AF-A0A1H0N176-F1
#
_entry.id   AF-A0A1H0N176-F1
#
_cell.length_a   1.000
_cell.length_b   1.000
_cell.length_c   1.000
_cell.angle_alpha   90.00
_cell.angle_beta   90.00
_cell.angle_gamma   90.00
#
_symmetry.space_group_name_H-M   'P 1'
#
loop_
_entity.id
_entity.type
_entity.pdbx_description
1 polymer ?
#
loop_
_entity_poly.entity_id
_entity_poly.type
_entity_poly.pdbx_seq_one_letter_code
_entity_poly.pdbx_strand_id
1 'polypeptide(L)' 'MSDSSLDEINLSDLPLWADEDAAAILETIAAEHRVPVDVLTELVALQRARQHQERAAGINQRIEEILGRMD' A
#
# COMPACT_ATOMS: atom_id res chain seq x y z
N MET A 1 -25.61 5.27 -2.35
CA MET A 1 -25.18 4.14 -1.50
C MET A 1 -23.67 4.20 -1.45
N SER A 2 -23.14 4.94 -0.47
CA SER A 2 -21.71 4.97 -0.18
C SER A 2 -21.46 3.89 0.86
N ASP A 3 -20.61 2.91 0.60
CA ASP A 3 -19.59 2.52 1.58
C ASP A 3 -18.60 1.47 1.00
N SER A 4 -17.33 1.86 1.02
CA SER A 4 -16.13 1.06 1.28
C SER A 4 -16.18 -0.45 1.02
N SER A 5 -15.92 -0.85 -0.23
CA SER A 5 -15.32 -2.17 -0.54
C SER A 5 -13.82 -1.98 -0.77
N LEU A 6 -13.14 -1.30 0.13
CA LEU A 6 -11.74 -1.59 0.40
C LEU A 6 -11.78 -2.76 1.39
N ASP A 7 -12.18 -3.93 0.87
CA ASP A 7 -12.10 -5.20 1.60
C ASP A 7 -10.76 -5.21 2.30
N GLU A 8 -10.78 -5.37 3.63
CA GLU A 8 -9.63 -5.46 4.52
C GLU A 8 -8.47 -6.14 3.79
N ILE A 9 -7.55 -5.35 3.25
CA ILE A 9 -6.42 -5.88 2.50
C ILE A 9 -5.51 -6.46 3.56
N ASN A 10 -5.68 -7.74 3.82
CA ASN A 10 -4.82 -8.52 4.70
C ASN A 10 -3.43 -8.59 4.03
N LEU A 11 -2.61 -7.59 4.32
CA LEU A 11 -1.19 -7.58 3.99
C LEU A 11 -0.42 -8.63 4.82
N SER A 12 -1.03 -9.16 5.88
CA SER A 12 -0.55 -10.31 6.66
C SER A 12 -0.33 -11.59 5.84
N ASP A 13 -0.91 -11.70 4.64
CA ASP A 13 -0.60 -12.78 3.69
C ASP A 13 0.73 -12.56 2.93
N LEU A 14 1.27 -11.34 2.96
CA LEU A 14 2.51 -11.01 2.28
C LEU A 14 3.69 -11.28 3.23
N PRO A 15 4.72 -12.01 2.76
CA PRO A 15 5.86 -12.38 3.60
C PRO A 15 6.54 -11.18 4.31
N LEU A 16 6.48 -10.01 3.67
CA LEU A 16 7.09 -8.77 4.16
C LEU A 16 6.38 -8.17 5.39
N TRP A 17 5.07 -8.43 5.55
CA TRP A 17 4.28 -7.97 6.71
C TRP A 17 3.89 -9.12 7.65
N ALA A 18 3.99 -10.37 7.19
CA ALA A 18 3.73 -11.57 8.00
C ALA A 18 4.88 -11.90 8.96
N ASP A 19 6.11 -11.58 8.56
CA ASP A 19 7.32 -11.79 9.34
C ASP A 19 7.64 -10.52 10.14
N GLU A 20 7.69 -10.63 11.48
CA GLU A 20 7.97 -9.52 12.38
C GLU A 20 9.35 -8.89 12.13
N ASP A 21 10.36 -9.68 11.76
CA ASP A 21 11.69 -9.19 11.46
C ASP A 21 11.69 -8.40 10.13
N ALA A 22 10.95 -8.89 9.14
CA ALA A 22 10.81 -8.20 7.85
C ALA A 22 10.00 -6.90 7.99
N ALA A 23 8.94 -6.91 8.80
CA ALA A 23 8.14 -5.73 9.10
C ALA A 23 8.98 -4.66 9.82
N ALA A 24 9.81 -5.05 10.79
CA ALA A 24 10.71 -4.14 11.48
C ALA A 24 11.76 -3.51 10.54
N ILE A 25 12.30 -4.30 9.60
CA ILE A 25 13.21 -3.79 8.56
C ILE A 25 12.48 -2.80 7.64
N LEU A 26 11.24 -3.11 7.25
CA LEU A 26 10.42 -2.21 6.44
C LEU A 26 10.16 -0.89 7.17
N GLU A 27 9.77 -0.92 8.44
CA GLU A 27 9.61 0.28 9.26
C GLU A 27 10.90 1.11 9.35
N THR A 28 12.04 0.44 9.52
CA THR A 28 13.35 1.10 9.60
C THR A 28 13.71 1.82 8.30
N ILE A 29 13.56 1.14 7.16
CA ILE A 29 13.85 1.70 5.83
C ILE A 29 12.85 2.80 5.48
N ALA A 30 11.57 2.60 5.81
CA ALA A 30 10.52 3.58 5.59
C ALA A 30 10.80 4.86 6.38
N ALA A 31 11.21 4.75 7.64
CA ALA A 31 11.64 5.87 8.47
C ALA A 31 12.89 6.57 7.89
N GLU A 32 13.88 5.82 7.41
CA GLU A 32 15.10 6.36 6.79
C GLU A 32 14.79 7.22 5.55
N HIS A 33 13.83 6.79 4.75
CA HIS A 33 13.40 7.49 3.53
C HIS A 33 12.23 8.48 3.76
N ARG A 34 11.78 8.67 5.01
CA ARG A 34 10.60 9.48 5.37
C ARG A 34 9.33 9.06 4.62
N VAL A 35 9.21 7.76 4.36
CA VAL A 35 8.02 7.16 3.77
C VAL A 35 7.15 6.63 4.91
N PRO A 36 5.90 7.08 5.08
CA PRO A 36 4.99 6.48 6.04
C PRO A 36 4.66 5.04 5.62
N VAL A 37 4.75 4.09 6.56
CA VAL A 37 4.44 2.67 6.31
C VAL A 37 2.97 2.50 5.88
N ASP A 38 2.11 3.40 6.34
CA ASP A 38 0.69 3.51 6.02
C ASP A 38 0.49 3.77 4.51
N VAL A 39 1.31 4.65 3.93
CA VAL A 39 1.31 4.99 2.50
C VAL A 39 1.77 3.78 1.67
N LEU A 40 2.83 3.10 2.11
CA LEU A 40 3.35 1.87 1.49
C LEU A 40 2.30 0.74 1.50
N THR A 41 1.66 0.56 2.64
CA THR A 41 0.53 -0.36 2.86
C THR A 41 -0.60 -0.09 1.88
N GLU A 42 -1.01 1.17 1.74
CA GLU A 42 -2.10 1.59 0.85
C GLU A 42 -1.74 1.43 -0.64
N LEU A 43 -0.48 1.67 -1.03
CA LEU A 43 0.01 1.43 -2.39
C LEU A 43 -0.01 -0.06 -2.76
N VAL A 44 0.50 -0.91 -1.88
CA VAL A 44 0.56 -2.37 -2.10
C VAL A 44 -0.85 -2.95 -2.17
N ALA A 45 -1.73 -2.46 -1.29
CA ALA A 45 -3.16 -2.69 -1.33
C ALA A 45 -3.79 -2.35 -2.68
N LEU A 46 -3.58 -1.12 -3.15
CA LEU A 46 -4.10 -0.63 -4.42
C LEU A 46 -3.61 -1.50 -5.59
N GLN A 47 -2.33 -1.87 -5.58
CA GLN A 47 -1.72 -2.69 -6.61
C GLN A 47 -2.31 -4.11 -6.64
N ARG A 48 -2.55 -4.73 -5.48
CA ARG A 48 -3.15 -6.07 -5.37
C ARG A 48 -4.61 -6.07 -5.84
N ALA A 49 -5.40 -5.08 -5.44
CA ALA A 49 -6.79 -4.94 -5.87
C ALA A 49 -6.94 -4.75 -7.40
N ARG A 50 -5.89 -4.26 -8.07
CA ARG A 50 -5.90 -3.94 -9.51
C ARG A 50 -5.00 -4.85 -10.35
N GLN A 51 -4.29 -5.82 -9.76
CA GLN A 51 -3.40 -6.74 -10.48
C GLN A 51 -4.12 -7.56 -11.57
N HIS A 52 -5.42 -7.77 -11.41
CA HIS A 52 -6.28 -8.43 -12.40
C HIS A 52 -6.84 -7.50 -13.49
N GLN A 53 -6.65 -6.18 -13.38
CA GLN A 53 -7.08 -5.18 -14.36
C GLN A 53 -5.87 -4.62 -15.12
N GLU A 54 -5.37 -5.39 -16.09
CA GLU A 54 -4.15 -5.10 -16.89
C GLU A 54 -4.14 -3.74 -17.62
N ARG A 55 -5.24 -2.98 -17.67
CA ARG A 55 -5.33 -1.67 -18.34
C ARG A 55 -6.27 -0.70 -17.60
N ALA A 56 -5.95 -0.35 -16.35
CA ALA A 56 -6.70 0.68 -15.63
C ALA A 56 -6.10 2.08 -15.86
N ALA A 57 -6.67 2.85 -16.78
CA ALA A 57 -6.48 4.30 -16.83
C ALA A 57 -7.02 4.91 -15.51
N GLY A 58 -6.12 5.41 -14.65
CA GLY A 58 -6.48 5.98 -13.34
C GLY A 58 -5.64 5.48 -12.16
N ILE A 59 -4.76 4.49 -12.35
CA ILE A 59 -3.81 4.06 -11.31
C ILE A 59 -2.86 5.18 -10.92
N ASN A 60 -2.33 5.93 -11.90
CA ASN A 60 -1.39 7.02 -11.63
C ASN A 60 -2.02 8.12 -10.75
N GLN A 61 -3.28 8.48 -10.98
CA GLN A 61 -3.97 9.49 -10.17
C GLN A 61 -4.09 9.05 -8.72
N ARG A 62 -4.44 7.78 -8.48
CA ARG A 62 -4.58 7.27 -7.11
C ARG A 62 -3.23 7.03 -6.42
N ILE A 63 -2.20 6.67 -7.18
CA ILE A 63 -0.81 6.63 -6.69
C ILE A 63 -0.36 8.04 -6.31
N GLU A 64 -0.61 9.05 -7.14
CA GLU A 64 -0.30 10.45 -6.84
C GLU A 64 -1.03 10.95 -5.59
N GLU A 65 -2.30 10.60 -5.39
CA GLU A 65 -3.06 10.93 -4.17
C GLU A 65 -2.44 10.28 -2.91
N ILE A 66 -2.02 9.02 -3.01
CA ILE A 66 -1.39 8.30 -1.90
C ILE A 66 0.00 8.87 -1.59
N LEU A 67 0.81 9.12 -2.62
CA LEU A 67 2.12 9.75 -2.49
C LEU A 67 2.04 11.21 -2.02
N GLY A 68 0.96 11.92 -2.35
CA GLY A 68 0.71 13.29 -1.88
C GLY A 68 0.46 13.39 -0.37
N ARG A 69 0.26 12.27 0.33
CA ARG A 69 0.21 12.21 1.80
C ARG A 69 1.60 12.16 2.45
N MET A 70 2.67 12.05 1.66
CA MET A 70 4.06 12.06 2.13
C MET A 70 4.64 13.49 2.27
N ASP A 71 3.96 14.49 1.73
CA ASP A 71 4.32 15.92 1.76
C ASP A 71 3.74 16.59 3.02
#